data_AF-A0A384JVN0-F1
#
_entry.id   AF-A0A384JVN0-F1
#
_cell.length_a   1.000
_cell.length_b   1.000
_cell.length_c   1.000
_cell.angle_alpha   90.00
_cell.angle_beta   90.00
_cell.angle_gamma   90.00
#
_symmetry.space_group_name_H-M   'P 1'
#
loop_
_entity.id
_entity.type
_entity.pdbx_description
1 polymer ?
#
loop_
_entity_poly.entity_id
_entity_poly.type
_entity_poly.pdbx_seq_one_letter_code
_entity_poly.pdbx_strand_id
1 'polypeptide(L)'
;MTKVPTFAELAARRIWDPKPGTIHYRDAINYAKDGMYAKDLISDYLQGLLILAKETKHALVWECGLFQWPFVKGMKIRKGIPHIGHPFTGPDGKILQHEGRILHGERDPDALSHLELSPLTFQQIHNHPNYRTWLATHLFANRSSNAITYHNRLGLNNKIACEQFINDPTSPKAIGPDSQAQGDGNRVYNEFGLLKVELKLKVGKRRWRKGEKKAKRKRRKCRSESEAGARVKGGKGVKREARGVGQVGVELRERNLGGNH
;
A
#
# COMPACT_ATOMS: atom_id res chain seq x y z
N MET A 1 13.98 -1.99 -7.22
CA MET A 1 13.37 -1.48 -5.96
C MET A 1 13.84 -0.04 -5.82
N THR A 2 12.95 0.95 -5.72
CA THR A 2 13.39 2.35 -5.52
C THR A 2 14.20 2.42 -4.23
N LYS A 3 15.47 2.85 -4.35
CA LYS A 3 16.35 3.06 -3.19
C LYS A 3 15.63 4.02 -2.24
N VAL A 4 15.63 3.69 -0.94
CA VAL A 4 15.08 4.61 0.07
C VAL A 4 15.92 5.88 -0.01
N PRO A 5 15.31 7.04 -0.30
CA PRO A 5 16.03 8.29 -0.40
C PRO A 5 16.79 8.59 0.89
N THR A 6 17.94 9.24 0.75
CA THR A 6 18.62 9.80 1.92
C THR A 6 17.76 10.90 2.52
N PHE A 7 17.97 11.22 3.79
CA PHE A 7 17.19 12.30 4.37
C PHE A 7 17.49 13.67 3.75
N ALA A 8 18.73 13.92 3.31
CA ALA A 8 19.06 15.13 2.56
C ALA A 8 18.24 15.20 1.26
N GLU A 9 18.09 14.07 0.56
CA GLU A 9 17.21 13.97 -0.61
C GLU A 9 15.73 14.16 -0.25
N LEU A 10 15.31 13.79 0.98
CA LEU A 10 13.93 14.02 1.44
C LEU A 10 13.68 15.48 1.82
N ALA A 11 14.63 16.12 2.50
CA ALA A 11 14.54 17.53 2.87
C ALA A 11 14.55 18.45 1.64
N ALA A 12 15.23 18.04 0.56
CA ALA A 12 15.26 18.77 -0.70
C ALA A 12 14.00 18.56 -1.57
N ARG A 13 13.11 17.61 -1.23
CA ARG A 13 11.89 17.37 -2.00
C ARG A 13 10.87 18.48 -1.80
N ARG A 14 10.00 18.62 -2.78
CA ARG A 14 8.84 19.49 -2.67
C ARG A 14 7.67 18.74 -2.05
N ILE A 15 6.74 19.50 -1.50
CA ILE A 15 5.45 19.02 -1.01
C ILE A 15 4.41 19.32 -2.08
N TRP A 16 3.61 18.32 -2.41
CA TRP A 16 2.39 18.48 -3.19
C TRP A 16 1.18 18.20 -2.30
N ASP A 17 0.45 19.27 -2.01
CA ASP A 17 -0.74 19.26 -1.16
C ASP A 17 -1.86 20.08 -1.80
N PRO A 18 -2.53 19.53 -2.83
CA PRO A 18 -3.65 20.23 -3.44
C PRO A 18 -4.80 20.31 -2.44
N LYS A 19 -5.53 21.43 -2.48
CA LYS A 19 -6.74 21.62 -1.67
C LYS A 19 -7.70 20.44 -1.85
N PRO A 20 -8.33 19.92 -0.78
CA PRO A 20 -9.29 18.84 -0.91
C PRO A 20 -10.39 19.14 -1.93
N GLY A 21 -10.65 18.18 -2.81
CA GLY A 21 -11.67 18.25 -3.85
C GLY A 21 -11.31 19.08 -5.09
N THR A 22 -10.06 19.55 -5.25
CA THR A 22 -9.68 20.34 -6.45
C THR A 22 -8.95 19.55 -7.54
N ILE A 23 -8.38 18.39 -7.18
CA ILE A 23 -7.63 17.53 -8.10
C ILE A 23 -8.44 16.27 -8.45
N HIS A 24 -8.58 15.98 -9.74
CA HIS A 24 -9.17 14.74 -10.21
C HIS A 24 -8.13 13.62 -10.16
N TYR A 25 -8.50 12.40 -9.74
CA TYR A 25 -7.53 11.31 -9.55
C TYR A 25 -6.75 10.96 -10.84
N ARG A 26 -7.41 10.99 -12.01
CA ARG A 26 -6.74 10.79 -13.32
C ARG A 26 -5.73 11.88 -13.65
N ASP A 27 -6.00 13.14 -13.29
CA ASP A 27 -5.04 14.22 -13.49
C ASP A 27 -3.78 13.95 -12.67
N ALA A 28 -3.96 13.54 -11.40
CA ALA A 28 -2.84 13.15 -10.53
C ALA A 28 -2.01 11.99 -11.11
N ILE A 29 -2.67 10.94 -11.62
CA ILE A 29 -1.98 9.82 -12.26
C ILE A 29 -1.25 10.26 -13.53
N ASN A 30 -1.85 11.10 -14.36
CA ASN A 30 -1.23 11.60 -15.59
C ASN A 30 0.00 12.45 -15.28
N TYR A 31 -0.06 13.31 -14.26
CA TYR A 31 1.14 14.01 -13.79
C TYR A 31 2.26 13.02 -13.40
N ALA A 32 1.92 11.97 -12.64
CA ALA A 32 2.91 10.97 -12.24
C ALA A 32 3.48 10.17 -13.42
N LYS A 33 2.70 9.90 -14.47
CA LYS A 33 3.16 9.25 -15.71
C LYS A 33 4.19 10.12 -16.45
N ASP A 34 4.03 11.43 -16.40
CA ASP A 34 5.00 12.41 -16.90
C ASP A 34 6.14 12.72 -15.90
N GLY A 35 6.26 11.92 -14.83
CA GLY A 35 7.28 12.07 -13.80
C GLY A 35 7.11 13.26 -12.86
N MET A 36 6.09 14.10 -13.08
CA MET A 36 5.73 15.20 -12.20
C MET A 36 5.20 14.65 -10.88
N TYR A 37 5.63 15.24 -9.76
CA TYR A 37 5.27 14.83 -8.40
C TYR A 37 5.61 13.38 -7.98
N ALA A 38 6.07 12.51 -8.89
CA ALA A 38 6.35 11.09 -8.62
C ALA A 38 7.41 10.88 -7.54
N LYS A 39 8.30 11.87 -7.36
CA LYS A 39 9.34 11.93 -6.33
C LYS A 39 9.01 12.91 -5.19
N ASP A 40 7.97 13.71 -5.30
CA ASP A 40 7.62 14.69 -4.28
C ASP A 40 7.08 14.02 -3.01
N LEU A 41 7.07 14.76 -1.92
CA LEU A 41 6.31 14.42 -0.74
C LEU A 41 4.85 14.76 -1.05
N ILE A 42 3.93 13.84 -0.84
CA ILE A 42 2.50 14.09 -1.07
C ILE A 42 1.74 14.10 0.26
N SER A 43 0.74 14.97 0.36
CA SER A 43 -0.06 15.09 1.59
C SER A 43 -0.87 13.84 1.93
N ASP A 44 -1.35 13.76 3.16
CA ASP A 44 -2.24 12.68 3.59
C ASP A 44 -3.55 12.67 2.79
N TYR A 45 -4.06 13.86 2.41
CA TYR A 45 -5.16 13.99 1.46
C TYR A 45 -4.89 13.22 0.16
N LEU A 46 -3.72 13.45 -0.44
CA LEU A 46 -3.37 12.85 -1.72
C LEU A 46 -3.09 11.35 -1.61
N GLN A 47 -2.49 10.91 -0.50
CA GLN A 47 -2.38 9.49 -0.18
C GLN A 47 -3.76 8.85 -0.08
N GLY A 48 -4.69 9.48 0.64
CA GLY A 48 -6.08 9.03 0.77
C GLY A 48 -6.82 8.96 -0.57
N LEU A 49 -6.64 9.96 -1.43
CA LEU A 49 -7.18 9.98 -2.79
C LEU A 49 -6.71 8.77 -3.62
N LEU A 50 -5.41 8.47 -3.59
CA LEU A 50 -4.84 7.35 -4.34
C LEU A 50 -5.30 5.99 -3.78
N ILE A 51 -5.47 5.90 -2.45
CA ILE A 51 -6.05 4.73 -1.79
C ILE A 51 -7.50 4.55 -2.21
N LEU A 52 -8.29 5.62 -2.19
CA LEU A 52 -9.67 5.60 -2.63
C LEU A 52 -9.76 5.11 -4.08
N ALA A 53 -9.01 5.73 -5.00
CA ALA A 53 -9.01 5.37 -6.42
C ALA A 53 -8.68 3.89 -6.66
N LYS A 54 -7.75 3.33 -5.88
CA LYS A 54 -7.41 1.90 -5.90
C LYS A 54 -8.56 1.03 -5.39
N GLU A 55 -9.11 1.34 -4.22
CA GLU A 55 -10.16 0.54 -3.57
C GLU A 55 -11.47 0.56 -4.39
N THR A 56 -11.79 1.68 -5.05
CA THR A 56 -12.94 1.82 -5.95
C THR A 56 -12.66 1.32 -7.37
N LYS A 57 -11.47 0.75 -7.64
CA LYS A 57 -11.06 0.21 -8.95
C LYS A 57 -11.07 1.24 -10.09
N HIS A 58 -10.93 2.52 -9.76
CA HIS A 58 -10.82 3.60 -10.73
C HIS A 58 -9.38 3.79 -11.25
N ALA A 59 -8.40 3.32 -10.49
CA ALA A 59 -6.99 3.33 -10.83
C ALA A 59 -6.34 1.96 -10.55
N LEU A 60 -5.32 1.62 -11.34
CA LEU A 60 -4.55 0.41 -11.11
C LEU A 60 -3.53 0.61 -9.99
N VAL A 61 -3.23 -0.46 -9.26
CA VAL A 61 -2.24 -0.45 -8.16
C VAL A 61 -0.88 0.10 -8.61
N TRP A 62 -0.47 -0.18 -9.85
CA TRP A 62 0.81 0.31 -10.37
C TRP A 62 0.78 1.81 -10.70
N GLU A 63 -0.37 2.36 -11.11
CA GLU A 63 -0.52 3.79 -11.41
C GLU A 63 -0.40 4.60 -10.13
N CYS A 64 -1.12 4.22 -9.08
CA CYS A 64 -0.95 4.84 -7.76
C CYS A 64 0.45 4.59 -7.18
N GLY A 65 1.10 3.48 -7.57
CA GLY A 65 2.48 3.15 -7.18
C GLY A 65 3.55 4.03 -7.84
N LEU A 66 3.21 4.85 -8.83
CA LEU A 66 4.14 5.82 -9.43
C LEU A 66 4.56 6.91 -8.41
N PHE A 67 3.76 7.14 -7.37
CA PHE A 67 4.12 7.96 -6.22
C PHE A 67 5.02 7.18 -5.25
N GLN A 68 6.33 7.20 -5.50
CA GLN A 68 7.26 6.23 -4.92
C GLN A 68 7.63 6.50 -3.45
N TRP A 69 7.40 7.71 -2.95
CA TRP A 69 7.74 8.06 -1.57
C TRP A 69 6.79 7.45 -0.53
N PRO A 70 5.48 7.80 -0.54
CA PRO A 70 4.54 7.33 0.48
C PRO A 70 4.31 5.82 0.42
N PHE A 71 4.51 5.19 -0.73
CA PHE A 71 4.19 3.79 -0.94
C PHE A 71 5.42 2.89 -1.09
N VAL A 72 5.25 1.64 -0.68
CA VAL A 72 6.13 0.53 -1.07
C VAL A 72 5.37 -0.40 -2.05
N LYS A 73 6.01 -1.50 -2.48
CA LYS A 73 5.43 -2.44 -3.45
C LYS A 73 3.99 -2.84 -3.04
N GLY A 74 3.06 -2.74 -4.00
CA GLY A 74 1.65 -3.04 -3.79
C GLY A 74 0.84 -1.89 -3.17
N MET A 75 1.36 -0.65 -3.24
CA MET A 75 0.72 0.56 -2.69
C MET A 75 0.52 0.53 -1.17
N LYS A 76 1.33 -0.26 -0.45
CA LYS A 76 1.33 -0.27 1.02
C LYS A 76 1.99 1.00 1.53
N ILE A 77 1.42 1.65 2.54
CA ILE A 77 1.99 2.88 3.07
C ILE A 77 3.30 2.60 3.80
N ARG A 78 4.33 3.41 3.53
CA ARG A 78 5.62 3.34 4.17
C ARG A 78 5.50 3.74 5.64
N LYS A 79 6.00 2.90 6.54
CA LYS A 79 6.02 3.19 7.98
C LYS A 79 6.97 4.34 8.31
N GLY A 80 6.58 5.18 9.26
CA GLY A 80 7.41 6.26 9.79
C GLY A 80 7.52 7.48 8.90
N ILE A 81 6.71 7.57 7.83
CA ILE A 81 6.53 8.83 7.10
C ILE A 81 5.72 9.80 7.98
N PRO A 82 6.12 11.08 8.04
CA PRO A 82 5.37 12.12 8.72
C PRO A 82 4.02 12.36 8.05
N HIS A 83 3.11 12.99 8.78
CA HIS A 83 1.84 13.47 8.26
C HIS A 83 2.05 14.87 7.69
N ILE A 84 1.52 15.13 6.50
CA ILE A 84 1.81 16.35 5.73
C ILE A 84 0.50 16.87 5.14
N GLY A 85 0.34 18.19 5.12
CA GLY A 85 -0.71 18.86 4.36
C GLY A 85 -2.12 18.62 4.88
N HIS A 86 -3.11 18.59 3.99
CA HIS A 86 -4.51 18.42 4.37
C HIS A 86 -4.84 16.99 4.84
N PRO A 87 -5.81 16.81 5.76
CA PRO A 87 -6.34 15.50 6.12
C PRO A 87 -7.16 14.89 4.99
N PHE A 88 -7.31 13.56 5.02
CA PHE A 88 -8.29 12.84 4.21
C PHE A 88 -9.49 12.40 5.07
N THR A 89 -10.65 12.98 4.79
CA THR A 89 -11.89 12.74 5.55
C THR A 89 -12.84 11.82 4.80
N GLY A 90 -13.64 11.05 5.54
CA GLY A 90 -14.72 10.23 5.02
C GLY A 90 -15.99 11.05 4.70
N PRO A 91 -17.04 10.38 4.18
CA PRO A 91 -18.32 11.01 3.87
C PRO A 91 -19.12 11.47 5.10
N ASP A 92 -18.64 11.10 6.30
CA ASP A 92 -19.10 11.55 7.61
C ASP A 92 -18.34 12.81 8.11
N GLY A 93 -17.39 13.33 7.32
CA GLY A 93 -16.55 14.47 7.68
C GLY A 93 -15.40 14.15 8.65
N LYS A 94 -15.25 12.89 9.07
CA LYS A 94 -14.24 12.46 10.05
C LYS A 94 -13.00 11.91 9.37
N ILE A 95 -11.86 11.90 10.06
CA ILE A 95 -10.59 11.50 9.47
C ILE A 95 -10.55 9.98 9.26
N LEU A 96 -10.16 9.56 8.04
CA LEU A 96 -10.04 8.14 7.73
C LEU A 96 -8.70 7.56 8.19
N GLN A 97 -8.74 6.27 8.53
CA GLN A 97 -7.57 5.46 8.82
C GLN A 97 -7.40 4.37 7.75
N HIS A 98 -6.15 4.10 7.35
CA HIS A 98 -5.82 3.02 6.43
C HIS A 98 -4.64 2.20 6.97
N GLU A 99 -4.82 0.89 7.12
CA GLU A 99 -3.78 -0.04 7.60
C GLU A 99 -3.04 0.44 8.87
N GLY A 100 -3.77 1.08 9.79
CA GLY A 100 -3.22 1.61 11.04
C GLY A 100 -2.64 3.02 10.95
N ARG A 101 -2.52 3.63 9.75
CA ARG A 101 -2.14 5.03 9.57
C ARG A 101 -3.37 5.94 9.54
N ILE A 102 -3.39 6.96 10.40
CA ILE A 102 -4.42 8.01 10.41
C ILE A 102 -4.05 9.06 9.36
N LEU A 103 -4.96 9.44 8.47
CA LEU A 103 -4.68 10.41 7.40
C LEU A 103 -5.03 11.84 7.85
N HIS A 104 -4.41 12.31 8.93
CA HIS A 104 -4.79 13.57 9.58
C HIS A 104 -4.07 14.81 9.03
N GLY A 105 -3.08 14.66 8.15
CA GLY A 105 -2.33 15.78 7.61
C GLY A 105 -1.43 16.46 8.65
N GLU A 106 -0.93 17.64 8.34
CA GLU A 106 -0.16 18.45 9.30
C GLU A 106 -1.15 19.10 10.28
N ARG A 107 -1.28 18.50 11.46
CA ARG A 107 -2.04 19.03 12.59
C ARG A 107 -1.12 19.14 13.79
N ASP A 108 -1.44 20.10 14.67
CA ASP A 108 -0.79 20.27 15.96
C ASP A 108 -0.75 18.90 16.71
N PRO A 109 0.41 18.44 17.19
CA PRO A 109 0.53 17.25 18.02
C PRO A 109 -0.45 17.21 19.20
N ASP A 110 -0.79 18.36 19.76
CA ASP A 110 -1.73 18.47 20.89
C ASP A 110 -3.19 18.30 20.44
N ALA A 111 -3.48 18.49 19.15
CA ALA A 111 -4.79 18.20 18.56
C ALA A 111 -5.03 16.71 18.29
N LEU A 112 -4.02 15.84 18.46
CA LEU A 112 -4.14 14.39 18.23
C LEU A 112 -5.16 13.73 19.16
N SER A 113 -5.29 14.20 20.40
CA SER A 113 -6.25 13.72 21.40
C SER A 113 -7.70 14.04 21.05
N HIS A 114 -7.93 15.06 20.21
CA HIS A 114 -9.25 15.53 19.80
C HIS A 114 -9.61 15.13 18.36
N LEU A 115 -8.83 14.25 17.72
CA LEU A 115 -9.13 13.80 16.37
C LEU A 115 -10.37 12.89 16.37
N GLU A 116 -11.42 13.37 15.73
CA GLU A 116 -12.55 12.52 15.38
C GLU A 116 -12.19 11.60 14.22
N LEU A 117 -11.94 10.34 14.55
CA LEU A 117 -11.70 9.29 13.57
C LEU A 117 -13.03 8.76 13.04
N SER A 118 -13.07 8.54 11.72
CA SER A 118 -14.21 7.88 11.10
C SER A 118 -14.22 6.40 11.52
N PRO A 119 -15.38 5.85 11.91
CA PRO A 119 -15.54 4.41 12.10
C PRO A 119 -15.52 3.64 10.76
N LEU A 120 -15.58 4.35 9.63
CA LEU A 120 -15.66 3.76 8.31
C LEU A 120 -14.27 3.37 7.79
N THR A 121 -14.22 2.23 7.11
CA THR A 121 -13.07 1.82 6.31
C THR A 121 -13.30 2.10 4.84
N PHE A 122 -12.23 2.20 4.04
CA PHE A 122 -12.35 2.37 2.57
C PHE A 122 -13.21 1.28 1.90
N GLN A 123 -13.32 0.09 2.50
CA GLN A 123 -14.17 -0.97 2.01
C GLN A 123 -15.64 -0.77 2.37
N GLN A 124 -15.95 -0.02 3.43
CA GLN A 124 -17.32 0.17 3.97
C GLN A 124 -17.93 1.54 3.64
N ILE A 125 -17.11 2.55 3.29
CA ILE A 125 -17.57 3.92 3.03
C ILE A 125 -18.69 4.01 1.98
N HIS A 126 -18.77 3.05 1.06
CA HIS A 126 -19.76 3.05 -0.02
C HIS A 126 -21.21 2.92 0.46
N ASN A 127 -21.41 2.45 1.70
CA ASN A 127 -22.73 2.32 2.33
C ASN A 127 -23.23 3.61 2.98
N HIS A 128 -22.39 4.65 3.09
CA HIS A 128 -22.79 5.91 3.72
C HIS A 128 -23.72 6.72 2.80
N PRO A 129 -24.79 7.38 3.33
CA PRO A 129 -25.74 8.13 2.50
C PRO A 129 -25.08 9.24 1.66
N ASN A 130 -24.08 9.91 2.22
CA ASN A 130 -23.34 10.98 1.52
C ASN A 130 -22.22 10.45 0.59
N TYR A 131 -22.07 9.13 0.42
CA TYR A 131 -20.94 8.55 -0.31
C TYR A 131 -20.83 9.09 -1.74
N ARG A 132 -21.95 9.19 -2.48
CA ARG A 132 -21.92 9.63 -3.89
C ARG A 132 -21.41 11.06 -4.03
N THR A 133 -21.94 11.99 -3.24
CA THR A 133 -21.52 13.40 -3.24
C THR A 133 -20.06 13.53 -2.80
N TRP A 134 -19.70 12.84 -1.72
CA TRP A 134 -18.33 12.81 -1.22
C TRP A 134 -17.34 12.23 -2.25
N LEU A 135 -17.70 11.14 -2.92
CA LEU A 135 -16.89 10.52 -3.98
C LEU A 135 -16.74 11.48 -5.17
N ALA A 136 -17.83 12.14 -5.59
CA ALA A 136 -17.80 13.13 -6.64
C ALA A 136 -16.82 14.28 -6.33
N THR A 137 -16.87 14.80 -5.11
CA THR A 137 -15.94 15.84 -4.66
C THR A 137 -14.51 15.35 -4.60
N HIS A 138 -14.23 14.26 -3.88
CA HIS A 138 -12.85 13.89 -3.61
C HIS A 138 -12.17 13.15 -4.75
N LEU A 139 -12.86 12.22 -5.41
CA LEU A 139 -12.25 11.41 -6.47
C LEU A 139 -12.27 12.13 -7.83
N PHE A 140 -13.35 12.84 -8.12
CA PHE A 140 -13.58 13.48 -9.43
C PHE A 140 -13.52 15.01 -9.40
N ALA A 141 -13.21 15.64 -8.26
CA ALA A 141 -13.17 17.11 -8.12
C ALA A 141 -14.47 17.82 -8.54
N ASN A 142 -15.63 17.18 -8.29
CA ASN A 142 -16.96 17.59 -8.76
C ASN A 142 -17.09 17.71 -10.30
N ARG A 143 -16.21 17.05 -11.04
CA ARG A 143 -16.26 16.96 -12.50
C ARG A 143 -16.83 15.61 -12.92
N SER A 144 -17.13 15.46 -14.22
CA SER A 144 -17.47 14.14 -14.77
C SER A 144 -16.26 13.20 -14.68
N SER A 145 -16.50 11.90 -14.63
CA SER A 145 -15.43 10.88 -14.50
C SER A 145 -14.41 10.87 -15.64
N ASN A 146 -14.75 11.50 -16.78
CA ASN A 146 -13.89 11.64 -17.95
C ASN A 146 -13.36 13.07 -18.15
N ALA A 147 -13.77 14.05 -17.33
CA ALA A 147 -13.33 15.43 -17.41
C ALA A 147 -11.94 15.63 -16.79
N ILE A 148 -10.94 15.04 -17.44
CA ILE A 148 -9.53 15.27 -17.15
C ILE A 148 -9.11 16.64 -17.67
N THR A 149 -8.26 17.32 -16.91
CA THR A 149 -7.70 18.63 -17.29
C THR A 149 -6.22 18.52 -17.66
N TYR A 150 -5.55 17.47 -17.19
CA TYR A 150 -4.17 17.19 -17.54
C TYR A 150 -4.05 15.89 -18.32
N HIS A 151 -3.62 16.00 -19.57
CA HIS A 151 -3.31 14.87 -20.43
C HIS A 151 -1.82 14.54 -20.35
N ASN A 152 -1.52 13.25 -20.14
CA ASN A 152 -0.16 12.72 -20.20
C ASN A 152 0.48 13.10 -21.54
N ARG A 153 1.56 13.88 -21.48
CA ARG A 153 2.24 14.47 -22.63
C ARG A 153 3.23 13.51 -23.27
N LEU A 154 3.84 12.63 -22.48
CA LEU A 154 4.83 11.67 -22.96
C LEU A 154 4.18 10.40 -23.55
N GLY A 155 2.87 10.21 -23.37
CA GLY A 155 2.13 9.04 -23.85
C GLY A 155 2.48 7.74 -23.12
N LEU A 156 3.26 7.81 -22.02
CA LEU A 156 3.70 6.64 -21.27
C LEU A 156 2.54 5.99 -20.52
N ASN A 157 2.13 4.79 -20.93
CA ASN A 157 0.96 4.10 -20.34
C ASN A 157 1.24 2.69 -19.83
N ASN A 158 2.50 2.29 -19.78
CA ASN A 158 2.89 1.02 -19.17
C ASN A 158 3.79 1.27 -17.96
N LYS A 159 3.68 0.36 -16.98
CA LYS A 159 4.41 0.46 -15.71
C LYS A 159 5.91 0.60 -15.89
N ILE A 160 6.50 -0.23 -16.77
CA ILE A 160 7.96 -0.31 -16.92
C ILE A 160 8.52 1.00 -17.46
N ALA A 161 7.91 1.54 -18.52
CA ALA A 161 8.35 2.78 -19.14
C ALA A 161 8.18 3.98 -18.19
N CYS A 162 7.04 4.07 -17.46
CA CYS A 162 6.84 5.13 -16.46
C CYS A 162 7.88 5.03 -15.33
N GLU A 163 8.11 3.84 -14.78
CA GLU A 163 9.09 3.63 -13.71
C GLU A 163 10.52 3.92 -14.19
N GLN A 164 10.88 3.55 -15.41
CA GLN A 164 12.17 3.87 -16.02
C GLN A 164 12.34 5.39 -16.14
N PHE A 165 11.37 6.07 -16.75
CA PHE A 165 11.39 7.53 -16.91
C PHE A 165 11.50 8.28 -15.57
N ILE A 166 10.72 7.89 -14.57
CA ILE A 166 10.74 8.51 -13.22
C ILE A 166 12.08 8.32 -12.52
N ASN A 167 12.74 7.17 -12.73
CA ASN A 167 13.98 6.81 -12.05
C ASN A 167 15.24 7.25 -12.80
N ASP A 168 15.13 7.55 -14.09
CA ASP A 168 16.23 8.07 -14.88
C ASP A 168 16.69 9.44 -14.33
N PRO A 169 17.98 9.60 -13.97
CA PRO A 169 18.51 10.88 -13.49
C PRO A 169 18.60 11.95 -14.60
N THR A 170 18.61 11.55 -15.86
CA THR A 170 18.75 12.45 -17.03
C THR A 170 17.40 12.94 -17.57
N SER A 171 16.30 12.29 -17.19
CA SER A 171 14.96 12.73 -17.58
C SER A 171 14.66 14.14 -17.07
N PRO A 172 14.14 15.05 -17.92
CA PRO A 172 13.69 16.37 -17.50
C PRO A 172 12.44 16.21 -16.64
N LYS A 173 12.61 16.08 -15.33
CA LYS A 173 11.51 15.98 -14.38
C LYS A 173 10.92 17.38 -14.22
N ALA A 174 9.80 17.61 -14.88
CA ALA A 174 9.07 18.84 -14.69
C ALA A 174 8.64 18.95 -13.22
N ILE A 175 8.96 20.09 -12.63
CA ILE A 175 8.40 20.49 -11.34
C ILE A 175 6.92 20.74 -11.57
N GLY A 176 6.08 20.17 -10.70
CA GLY A 176 4.66 20.39 -10.79
C GLY A 176 4.25 21.82 -10.44
N PRO A 177 3.21 22.39 -11.09
CA PRO A 177 2.78 23.77 -10.85
C PRO A 177 2.45 24.07 -9.38
N ASP A 178 2.00 23.06 -8.63
CA ASP A 178 1.59 23.21 -7.22
C ASP A 178 2.63 22.65 -6.23
N SER A 179 3.84 22.31 -6.71
CA SER A 179 4.91 21.79 -5.85
C SER A 179 5.54 22.90 -5.01
N GLN A 180 5.34 22.86 -3.70
CA GLN A 180 5.87 23.82 -2.73
C GLN A 180 7.22 23.35 -2.17
N ALA A 181 8.18 24.26 -1.99
CA ALA A 181 9.40 23.94 -1.26
C ALA A 181 9.09 23.68 0.22
N GLN A 182 9.87 22.81 0.87
CA GLN A 182 9.86 22.70 2.33
C GLN A 182 10.47 23.99 2.91
N GLY A 183 9.64 24.96 3.28
CA GLY A 183 10.10 26.21 3.92
C GLY A 183 10.64 25.96 5.33
N ASP A 184 11.33 26.95 5.91
CA ASP A 184 11.93 26.83 7.26
C ASP A 184 10.91 26.57 8.38
N GLY A 185 9.66 27.01 8.22
CA GLY A 185 8.53 26.70 9.10
C GLY A 185 7.84 25.36 8.84
N ASN A 186 8.06 24.74 7.68
CA ASN A 186 7.45 23.47 7.23
C ASN A 186 8.52 22.41 6.93
N ARG A 187 9.66 22.44 7.63
CA ARG A 187 10.67 21.37 7.50
C ARG A 187 10.17 20.10 8.18
N VAL A 188 9.31 19.39 7.45
CA VAL A 188 8.89 18.03 7.73
C VAL A 188 10.10 17.12 8.04
N TYR A 189 11.25 17.41 7.41
CA TYR A 189 12.54 16.80 7.71
C TYR A 189 13.60 17.87 8.04
N ASN A 190 13.64 18.35 9.30
CA ASN A 190 14.77 19.11 9.87
C ASN A 190 15.70 18.22 10.72
N GLU A 191 16.86 18.75 11.16
CA GLU A 191 17.89 18.03 11.93
C GLU A 191 17.41 17.24 13.16
N PHE A 192 16.31 17.66 13.79
CA PHE A 192 15.71 16.95 14.92
C PHE A 192 14.68 15.89 14.49
N GLY A 193 13.94 16.12 13.40
CA GLY A 193 13.13 15.11 12.72
C GLY A 193 13.98 13.96 12.14
N LEU A 194 15.21 14.29 11.68
CA LEU A 194 16.22 13.33 11.23
C LEU A 194 16.52 12.28 12.30
N LEU A 195 16.76 12.70 13.55
CA LEU A 195 17.08 11.81 14.67
C LEU A 195 15.93 10.85 15.02
N LYS A 196 14.67 11.34 15.09
CA LYS A 196 13.50 10.51 15.47
C LYS A 196 13.12 9.50 14.39
N VAL A 197 13.13 9.87 13.11
CA VAL A 197 12.78 8.96 12.02
C VAL A 197 13.88 7.91 11.80
N GLU A 198 15.15 8.31 11.89
CA GLU A 198 16.27 7.39 11.78
C GLU A 198 16.27 6.36 12.94
N LEU A 199 15.97 6.79 14.18
CA LEU A 199 15.79 5.88 15.32
C LEU A 199 14.66 4.88 15.05
N LYS A 200 13.48 5.33 14.60
CA LYS A 200 12.33 4.44 14.32
C LYS A 200 12.66 3.42 13.22
N LEU A 201 13.33 3.83 12.14
CA LEU A 201 13.74 2.95 11.05
C LEU A 201 14.83 1.94 11.49
N LYS A 202 15.83 2.38 12.27
CA LYS A 202 16.88 1.49 12.83
C LYS A 202 16.31 0.48 13.82
N VAL A 203 15.38 0.89 14.68
CA VAL A 203 14.68 0.00 15.64
C VAL A 203 13.85 -1.05 14.90
N GLY A 204 13.14 -0.67 13.83
CA GLY A 204 12.41 -1.59 12.96
C GLY A 204 13.31 -2.68 12.34
N LYS A 205 14.46 -2.29 11.78
CA LYS A 205 15.46 -3.23 11.22
C LYS A 205 16.03 -4.17 12.30
N ARG A 206 16.31 -3.67 13.51
CA ARG A 206 16.79 -4.50 14.63
C ARG A 206 15.75 -5.53 15.10
N ARG A 207 14.48 -5.14 15.22
CA ARG A 207 13.38 -6.07 15.57
C ARG A 207 13.20 -7.16 14.53
N TRP A 208 13.25 -6.80 13.24
CA TRP A 208 13.13 -7.77 12.15
C TRP A 208 14.29 -8.79 12.15
N ARG A 209 15.55 -8.34 12.30
CA ARG A 209 16.72 -9.23 12.43
C ARG A 209 16.64 -10.16 13.64
N LYS A 210 16.09 -9.69 14.78
CA LYS A 210 15.84 -10.54 15.95
C LYS A 210 14.74 -11.58 15.68
N GLY A 211 13.68 -11.20 14.96
CA GLY A 211 12.60 -12.10 14.54
C GLY A 211 13.08 -13.21 13.61
N GLU A 212 13.86 -12.88 12.57
CA GLU A 212 14.44 -13.86 11.65
C GLU A 212 15.40 -14.84 12.36
N LYS A 213 16.22 -14.34 13.29
CA LYS A 213 17.10 -15.21 14.10
C LYS A 213 16.30 -16.17 14.97
N LYS A 214 15.20 -15.72 15.59
CA LYS A 214 14.30 -16.60 16.37
C LYS A 214 13.61 -17.64 15.48
N ALA A 215 13.11 -17.25 14.31
CA ALA A 215 12.45 -18.16 13.37
C ALA A 215 13.43 -19.21 12.81
N LYS A 216 14.67 -18.82 12.45
CA LYS A 216 15.72 -19.76 12.04
C LYS A 216 16.10 -20.74 13.15
N ARG A 217 16.16 -20.28 14.41
CA ARG A 217 16.46 -21.14 15.57
C ARG A 217 15.33 -22.14 15.85
N LYS A 218 14.06 -21.73 15.71
CA LYS A 218 12.89 -22.61 15.86
C LYS A 218 12.85 -23.69 14.75
N ARG A 219 13.12 -23.31 13.49
CA ARG A 219 13.21 -24.26 12.37
C ARG A 219 14.32 -25.30 12.55
N ARG A 220 15.48 -24.90 13.09
CA ARG A 220 16.57 -25.85 13.39
C ARG A 220 16.18 -26.83 14.50
N LYS A 221 15.46 -26.37 15.54
CA LYS A 221 14.99 -27.22 16.64
C LYS A 221 13.97 -28.27 16.18
N CYS A 222 12.99 -27.88 15.36
CA CYS A 222 12.02 -28.84 14.82
C CYS A 222 12.66 -29.87 13.89
N ARG A 223 13.72 -29.50 13.14
CA ARG A 223 14.45 -30.42 12.26
C ARG A 223 15.30 -31.44 13.05
N SER A 224 15.94 -31.02 14.13
CA SER A 224 16.66 -31.95 15.02
C SER A 224 15.72 -32.91 15.75
N GLU A 225 14.50 -32.47 16.09
CA GLU A 225 13.48 -33.33 16.70
C GLU A 225 12.92 -34.36 15.69
N SER A 226 12.76 -34.00 14.41
CA SER A 226 12.36 -34.96 13.36
C SER A 226 13.46 -35.94 12.95
N GLU A 227 14.74 -35.53 12.99
CA GLU A 227 15.87 -36.40 12.66
C GLU A 227 16.22 -37.37 13.82
N ALA A 228 15.92 -37.00 15.07
CA ALA A 228 16.06 -37.89 16.23
C ALA A 228 14.99 -39.00 16.29
N GLY A 229 13.83 -38.81 15.67
CA GLY A 229 12.75 -39.81 15.60
C GLY A 229 12.92 -40.87 14.50
N ALA A 230 13.87 -40.71 13.58
CA ALA A 230 14.02 -41.57 12.41
C ALA A 230 15.09 -42.68 12.54
N ARG A 231 15.75 -42.81 13.72
CA ARG A 231 16.79 -43.84 13.95
C ARG A 231 16.21 -45.10 14.60
N VAL A 232 15.79 -46.02 13.74
CA VAL A 232 15.30 -47.37 14.04
C VAL A 232 16.39 -48.27 14.66
N LYS A 233 16.01 -49.06 15.68
CA LYS A 233 16.40 -50.48 15.84
C LYS A 233 15.09 -51.20 16.17
N GLY A 234 14.58 -52.19 15.44
CA GLY A 234 15.25 -53.28 14.74
C GLY A 234 14.95 -54.57 15.51
N GLY A 235 13.84 -55.24 15.20
CA GLY A 235 13.47 -56.54 15.79
C GLY A 235 12.71 -57.38 14.76
N LYS A 236 13.42 -58.32 14.12
CA LYS A 236 12.86 -59.38 13.27
C LYS A 236 12.29 -60.49 14.15
N GLY A 237 11.06 -60.92 13.88
CA GLY A 237 10.45 -62.14 14.40
C GLY A 237 9.46 -62.70 13.39
N VAL A 238 9.68 -63.94 12.97
CA VAL A 238 8.99 -64.69 11.89
C VAL A 238 7.85 -65.54 12.47
N LYS A 239 6.78 -65.75 11.67
CA LYS A 239 5.76 -66.85 11.63
C LYS A 239 4.34 -66.26 11.66
N ARG A 240 3.28 -66.83 11.07
CA ARG A 240 2.95 -67.79 9.98
C ARG A 240 1.39 -67.84 10.02
N GLU A 241 0.73 -68.13 8.89
CA GLU A 241 -0.64 -68.71 8.79
C GLU A 241 -1.82 -67.84 9.31
N ALA A 242 -3.06 -67.87 8.81
CA ALA A 242 -3.72 -68.49 7.66
C ALA A 242 -5.17 -67.91 7.57
N ARG A 243 -5.74 -67.96 6.35
CA ARG A 243 -7.18 -68.11 5.99
C ARG A 243 -8.21 -67.00 6.27
N GLY A 244 -9.13 -66.90 5.31
CA GLY A 244 -10.47 -66.27 5.42
C GLY A 244 -10.74 -65.27 4.30
N VAL A 245 -10.99 -65.70 3.05
CA VAL A 245 -12.34 -65.99 2.48
C VAL A 245 -13.24 -64.74 2.44
N GLY A 246 -13.61 -64.33 1.21
CA GLY A 246 -14.70 -63.38 0.98
C GLY A 246 -14.68 -62.69 -0.38
N GLN A 247 -15.06 -63.41 -1.45
CA GLN A 247 -15.66 -62.82 -2.66
C GLN A 247 -16.94 -62.05 -2.26
N VAL A 248 -17.42 -61.01 -2.97
CA VAL A 248 -18.24 -61.07 -4.19
C VAL A 248 -18.46 -59.62 -4.69
N GLY A 249 -18.26 -59.35 -5.98
CA GLY A 249 -19.30 -58.87 -6.92
C GLY A 249 -19.34 -57.34 -7.04
N VAL A 250 -18.85 -56.71 -8.13
CA VAL A 250 -19.52 -56.52 -9.45
C VAL A 250 -20.92 -55.91 -9.28
N GLU A 251 -21.13 -54.66 -9.70
CA GLU A 251 -21.82 -54.35 -10.97
C GLU A 251 -21.93 -52.84 -11.22
N LEU A 252 -21.84 -52.49 -12.51
CA LEU A 252 -22.10 -51.20 -13.13
C LEU A 252 -23.54 -50.71 -12.89
N ARG A 253 -23.74 -49.38 -12.94
CA ARG A 253 -24.82 -48.79 -13.74
C ARG A 253 -24.59 -47.33 -14.07
N GLU A 254 -24.59 -47.06 -15.38
CA GLU A 254 -24.86 -45.77 -16.00
C GLU A 254 -26.27 -45.28 -15.64
N ARG A 255 -26.45 -43.95 -15.59
CA ARG A 255 -27.64 -43.28 -16.13
C ARG A 255 -27.34 -41.81 -16.44
N ASN A 256 -27.33 -41.52 -17.74
CA ASN A 256 -27.62 -40.22 -18.33
C ASN A 256 -28.99 -39.68 -17.88
N LEU A 257 -29.13 -38.34 -17.95
CA LEU A 257 -30.30 -37.47 -18.26
C LEU A 257 -29.87 -36.08 -17.73
N GLY A 258 -29.65 -35.00 -18.49
CA GLY A 258 -30.38 -34.48 -19.64
C GLY A 258 -31.47 -33.50 -19.16
N GLY A 259 -31.33 -32.18 -19.43
CA GLY A 259 -32.44 -31.23 -19.24
C GLY A 259 -32.06 -29.75 -19.14
N ASN A 260 -32.25 -29.02 -20.24
CA ASN A 260 -32.27 -27.56 -20.36
C ASN A 260 -33.46 -26.92 -19.59
N HIS A 261 -33.26 -25.67 -19.15
CA HIS A 261 -34.16 -24.54 -19.47
C HIS A 261 -33.38 -23.23 -19.37
#